data_AF-A0A1B8P291-F1
#
_entry.id   AF-A0A1B8P291-F1
#
_cell.length_a   1.000
_cell.length_b   1.000
_cell.length_c   1.000
_cell.angle_alpha   90.00
_cell.angle_beta   90.00
_cell.angle_gamma   90.00
#
_symmetry.space_group_name_H-M   'P 1'
#
loop_
_entity.id
_entity.type
_entity.pdbx_description
1 polymer ?
#
loop_
_entity_poly.entity_id
_entity_poly.type
_entity_poly.pdbx_seq_one_letter_code
_entity_poly.pdbx_strand_id
1 'polypeptide(L)'
;MLTLLRALWAQGVHVRLHDPAAIAALRDKVGEHPLLSCFDGDPGEATEGADALMLVTEWKAYWNPDWQQLASQLAGRLLLDGRNIYDPRYVASMGLHYRGIGRSADP
;
A
#
# COMPACT_ATOMS: atom_id res chain seq x y z
N MET A 1 -2.25 -11.38 5.08
CA MET A 1 -1.89 -11.07 3.67
C MET A 1 -2.67 -11.90 2.65
N LEU A 2 -2.55 -13.23 2.60
CA LEU A 2 -3.22 -14.04 1.55
C LEU A 2 -4.75 -13.87 1.49
N THR A 3 -5.43 -13.83 2.63
CA THR A 3 -6.88 -13.61 2.67
C THR A 3 -7.28 -12.28 2.05
N LEU A 4 -6.51 -11.22 2.33
CA LEU A 4 -6.72 -9.89 1.75
C LEU A 4 -6.49 -9.91 0.24
N LEU A 5 -5.40 -10.52 -0.22
CA LEU A 5 -5.11 -10.64 -1.66
C LEU A 5 -6.24 -11.32 -2.41
N ARG A 6 -6.74 -12.47 -1.89
CA ARG A 6 -7.87 -13.18 -2.50
C ARG A 6 -9.14 -12.33 -2.54
N ALA A 7 -9.41 -11.56 -1.49
CA ALA A 7 -10.58 -10.67 -1.46
C ALA A 7 -10.47 -9.57 -2.52
N LEU A 8 -9.28 -8.97 -2.68
CA LEU A 8 -9.02 -7.95 -3.71
C LEU A 8 -9.14 -8.54 -5.12
N TRP A 9 -8.52 -9.69 -5.38
CA TRP A 9 -8.60 -10.36 -6.68
C TRP A 9 -10.02 -10.79 -7.04
N ALA A 10 -10.84 -11.20 -6.06
CA ALA A 10 -12.24 -11.51 -6.27
C ALA A 10 -13.07 -10.29 -6.75
N GLN A 11 -12.55 -9.08 -6.57
CA GLN A 11 -13.14 -7.83 -7.08
C GLN A 11 -12.42 -7.32 -8.35
N GLY A 12 -11.51 -8.10 -8.93
CA GLY A 12 -10.74 -7.70 -10.12
C GLY A 12 -9.64 -6.67 -9.87
N VAL A 13 -9.27 -6.43 -8.61
CA VAL A 13 -8.24 -5.44 -8.25
C VAL A 13 -6.86 -5.98 -8.63
N HIS A 14 -6.10 -5.16 -9.36
CA HIS A 14 -4.67 -5.41 -9.59
C HIS A 14 -3.87 -5.02 -8.35
N VAL A 15 -3.13 -5.97 -7.79
CA VAL A 15 -2.32 -5.73 -6.59
C VAL A 15 -0.86 -5.54 -6.97
N ARG A 16 -0.32 -4.38 -6.62
CA ARG A 16 1.11 -4.08 -6.62
C ARG A 16 1.62 -4.28 -5.20
N LEU A 17 2.53 -5.22 -4.98
CA LEU A 17 2.94 -5.65 -3.65
C LEU A 17 4.45 -5.53 -3.48
N HIS A 18 4.85 -4.87 -2.40
CA HIS A 18 6.23 -4.87 -1.91
C HIS A 18 6.20 -5.36 -0.45
N ASP A 19 7.11 -6.26 -0.09
CA ASP A 19 7.36 -6.68 1.28
C ASP A 19 8.82 -7.15 1.42
N PRO A 20 9.64 -6.59 2.33
CA PRO A 20 11.06 -6.92 2.44
C PRO A 20 11.35 -8.37 2.84
N ALA A 21 10.38 -9.12 3.34
CA ALA A 21 10.57 -10.49 3.84
C ALA A 21 9.65 -11.54 3.19
N ALA A 22 8.51 -11.12 2.64
CA ALA A 22 7.43 -12.05 2.29
C ALA A 22 7.27 -12.32 0.79
N ILE A 23 7.97 -11.62 -0.12
CA ILE A 23 7.81 -11.84 -1.58
C ILE A 23 8.12 -13.27 -1.99
N ALA A 24 9.25 -13.83 -1.54
CA ALA A 24 9.65 -15.19 -1.89
C ALA A 24 8.60 -16.22 -1.44
N ALA A 25 8.21 -16.17 -0.16
CA ALA A 25 7.20 -17.06 0.39
C ALA A 25 5.81 -16.86 -0.25
N LEU A 26 5.50 -15.64 -0.70
CA LEU A 26 4.27 -15.36 -1.45
C LEU A 26 4.34 -16.03 -2.83
N ARG A 27 5.41 -15.81 -3.60
CA ARG A 27 5.61 -16.42 -4.92
C ARG A 27 5.53 -17.95 -4.87
N ASP A 28 6.14 -18.59 -3.86
CA ASP A 28 6.06 -20.05 -3.68
C ASP A 28 4.63 -20.55 -3.47
N LYS A 29 3.78 -19.73 -2.84
CA LYS A 29 2.43 -20.13 -2.42
C LYS A 29 1.33 -19.78 -3.42
N VAL A 30 1.49 -18.69 -4.18
CA VAL A 30 0.48 -18.26 -5.16
C VAL A 30 0.94 -18.43 -6.61
N GLY A 31 2.23 -18.65 -6.86
CA GLY A 31 2.79 -18.68 -8.21
C GLY A 31 2.62 -17.34 -8.93
N GLU A 32 2.62 -17.40 -10.26
CA GLU A 32 2.23 -16.27 -11.09
C GLU A 32 0.72 -16.06 -11.02
N HIS A 33 0.31 -14.82 -10.79
CA HIS A 33 -1.10 -14.43 -10.78
C HIS A 33 -1.30 -13.19 -11.64
N PRO A 34 -2.28 -13.17 -12.57
CA PRO A 34 -2.42 -12.09 -13.55
C PRO A 34 -2.73 -10.72 -12.91
N LEU A 35 -3.29 -10.71 -11.70
CA LEU A 35 -3.60 -9.51 -10.93
C LEU A 35 -2.58 -9.23 -9.80
N LEU A 36 -1.35 -9.75 -9.90
CA LEU A 36 -0.29 -9.52 -8.92
C LEU A 36 1.00 -9.10 -9.61
N SER A 37 1.55 -7.96 -9.17
CA SER A 37 2.90 -7.52 -9.50
C SER A 37 3.69 -7.38 -8.20
N CYS A 38 4.76 -8.14 -8.05
CA CYS A 38 5.64 -8.10 -6.89
C CYS A 38 6.87 -7.24 -7.18
N PHE A 39 7.20 -6.34 -6.25
CA PHE A 39 8.35 -5.45 -6.30
C PHE A 39 9.31 -5.82 -5.16
N ASP A 40 10.58 -6.05 -5.51
CA ASP A 40 11.64 -6.47 -4.58
C ASP A 40 12.60 -5.32 -4.22
N GLY A 41 12.51 -4.18 -4.93
CA GLY A 41 13.39 -3.02 -4.80
C GLY A 41 12.84 -1.93 -3.88
N ASP A 42 12.69 -0.72 -4.42
CA ASP A 42 12.16 0.41 -3.65
C ASP A 42 10.64 0.29 -3.46
N PRO A 43 10.09 0.52 -2.24
CA PRO A 43 8.65 0.43 -2.00
C PRO A 43 7.82 1.41 -2.84
N GLY A 44 8.39 2.55 -3.26
CA GLY A 44 7.73 3.54 -4.11
C GLY A 44 7.44 3.05 -5.52
N GLU A 45 8.14 2.03 -6.03
CA GLU A 45 7.80 1.40 -7.31
C GLU A 45 6.41 0.74 -7.25
N ALA A 46 6.02 0.23 -6.08
CA ALA A 46 4.71 -0.36 -5.88
C ALA A 46 3.57 0.67 -5.91
N THR A 47 3.87 1.96 -5.69
CA THR A 47 2.86 3.02 -5.57
C THR A 47 2.60 3.77 -6.87
N GLU A 48 3.46 3.65 -7.87
CA GLU A 48 3.32 4.37 -9.14
C GLU A 48 2.03 3.99 -9.88
N GLY A 49 1.16 5.00 -10.08
CA GLY A 49 -0.10 4.87 -10.80
C GLY A 49 -1.19 4.09 -10.05
N ALA A 50 -0.96 3.68 -8.80
CA ALA A 50 -1.94 2.95 -8.02
C ALA A 50 -3.07 3.88 -7.54
N ASP A 51 -4.31 3.38 -7.52
CA ASP A 51 -5.47 4.13 -7.04
C ASP A 51 -5.40 4.38 -5.52
N ALA A 52 -4.85 3.42 -4.78
CA ALA A 52 -4.70 3.50 -3.33
C ALA A 52 -3.46 2.74 -2.84
N LEU A 53 -2.85 3.23 -1.76
CA LEU A 53 -1.82 2.54 -0.99
C LEU A 53 -2.44 1.93 0.25
N MET A 54 -2.21 0.64 0.51
CA MET A 54 -2.61 -0.04 1.74
C MET A 54 -1.41 -0.52 2.55
N LEU A 55 -1.25 0.01 3.75
CA LEU A 55 -0.23 -0.46 4.69
C LEU A 55 -0.77 -1.65 5.51
N VAL A 56 -0.24 -2.84 5.24
CA VAL A 56 -0.67 -4.09 5.88
C VAL A 56 0.34 -4.59 6.92
N THR A 57 1.62 -4.23 6.82
CA THR A 57 2.69 -4.62 7.75
C THR A 57 3.57 -3.41 8.03
N GLU A 58 3.87 -3.13 9.29
CA GLU A 58 4.59 -1.93 9.76
C GLU A 58 6.12 -2.06 9.73
N TRP A 59 6.67 -2.55 8.61
CA TRP A 59 8.13 -2.61 8.43
C TRP A 59 8.75 -1.22 8.62
N LYS A 60 9.91 -1.14 9.30
CA LYS A 60 10.60 0.14 9.59
C LYS A 60 10.84 0.99 8.34
N ALA A 61 11.07 0.36 7.19
CA ALA A 61 11.24 1.04 5.90
C ALA A 61 10.03 1.91 5.50
N TYR A 62 8.84 1.66 6.05
CA TYR A 62 7.62 2.38 5.71
C TYR A 62 7.31 3.52 6.68
N TRP A 63 8.07 3.70 7.77
CA TRP A 63 7.68 4.68 8.81
C TRP A 63 7.81 6.13 8.37
N ASN A 64 8.68 6.45 7.42
CA ASN A 64 8.94 7.80 6.98
C ASN A 64 9.10 7.88 5.46
N PRO A 65 8.01 7.64 4.70
CA PRO A 65 8.05 7.74 3.25
C PRO A 65 8.12 9.21 2.82
N ASP A 66 8.51 9.45 1.57
CA ASP A 66 8.33 10.76 0.95
C ASP A 66 6.85 10.98 0.63
N TRP A 67 6.18 11.79 1.46
CA TRP A 67 4.75 12.05 1.34
C TRP A 67 4.37 12.85 0.10
N GLN A 68 5.25 13.75 -0.35
CA GLN A 68 5.00 14.55 -1.56
C GLN A 68 5.08 13.65 -2.79
N GLN A 69 6.08 12.76 -2.81
CA GLN A 69 6.22 11.76 -3.85
C GLN A 69 4.99 10.83 -3.88
N LEU A 70 4.57 10.29 -2.73
CA LEU A 70 3.37 9.44 -2.65
C LEU A 70 2.11 10.13 -3.15
N ALA A 71 1.89 11.39 -2.76
CA ALA A 71 0.74 12.17 -3.23
C ALA A 71 0.75 12.41 -4.74
N SER A 72 1.94 12.51 -5.35
CA SER A 72 2.07 12.67 -6.81
C SER A 72 1.94 11.36 -7.60
N GLN A 73 2.36 10.23 -7.02
CA GLN A 73 2.39 8.93 -7.68
C GLN A 73 1.05 8.19 -7.63
N LEU A 74 0.29 8.35 -6.54
CA LEU A 74 -0.99 7.69 -6.35
C LEU A 74 -2.09 8.42 -7.13
N ALA A 75 -2.73 7.73 -8.07
CA ALA A 75 -3.78 8.29 -8.91
C ALA A 75 -4.99 8.76 -8.07
N GLY A 76 -5.41 7.95 -7.09
CA GLY A 76 -6.53 8.27 -6.19
C GLY A 76 -6.12 8.95 -4.89
N ARG A 77 -4.81 9.15 -4.65
CA ARG A 77 -4.25 9.80 -3.44
C ARG A 77 -4.81 9.23 -2.12
N LEU A 78 -5.20 7.96 -2.11
CA LEU A 78 -5.82 7.31 -0.96
C LEU A 78 -4.79 6.47 -0.20
N LEU A 79 -4.65 6.73 1.09
CA LEU A 79 -3.86 5.92 2.02
C LEU A 79 -4.78 5.17 2.99
N LEU A 80 -4.71 3.83 2.93
CA LEU A 80 -5.37 2.90 3.84
C LEU A 80 -4.33 2.36 4.84
N ASP A 81 -4.31 2.92 6.05
CA ASP A 81 -3.37 2.55 7.09
C ASP A 81 -3.97 1.50 8.05
N GLY A 82 -3.71 0.22 7.77
CA GLY A 82 -4.16 -0.88 8.62
C GLY A 82 -3.39 -1.01 9.94
N ARG A 83 -2.34 -0.20 10.15
CA ARG A 83 -1.44 -0.27 11.32
C ARG A 83 -1.47 0.99 12.19
N ASN A 84 -2.12 2.05 11.72
CA ASN A 84 -2.25 3.33 12.41
C ASN A 84 -0.88 3.94 12.80
N ILE A 85 0.17 3.70 12.03
CA ILE A 85 1.53 4.21 12.34
C ILE A 85 1.72 5.68 11.96
N TYR A 86 0.88 6.21 11.08
CA TYR A 86 0.99 7.60 10.63
C TYR A 86 0.07 8.55 11.42
N ASP A 87 0.38 9.84 11.35
CA ASP A 87 -0.51 10.89 11.83
C ASP A 87 -1.51 11.29 10.72
N PRO A 88 -2.83 11.13 10.93
CA PRO A 88 -3.84 11.42 9.92
C PRO A 88 -3.80 12.86 9.41
N ARG A 89 -3.62 13.84 10.30
CA ARG A 89 -3.67 15.27 9.94
C ARG A 89 -2.44 15.65 9.13
N TYR A 90 -1.28 15.11 9.50
CA TYR A 90 -0.05 15.32 8.76
C TYR A 90 -0.15 14.73 7.34
N VAL A 91 -0.58 13.47 7.21
CA VAL A 91 -0.77 12.84 5.89
C VAL A 91 -1.79 13.61 5.04
N ALA A 92 -2.91 14.02 5.64
CA ALA A 92 -3.91 14.84 4.97
C ALA A 92 -3.34 16.17 4.47
N SER A 93 -2.54 16.85 5.29
CA SER A 93 -1.88 18.11 4.90
C SER A 93 -0.89 17.96 3.73
N MET A 94 -0.46 16.73 3.42
CA MET A 94 0.36 16.42 2.24
C MET A 94 -0.48 16.13 0.97
N GLY A 95 -1.81 16.23 1.04
CA GLY A 95 -2.71 16.07 -0.11
C GLY A 95 -3.24 14.65 -0.33
N LEU A 96 -3.15 13.78 0.69
CA LEU A 96 -3.62 12.40 0.67
C LEU A 96 -4.91 12.25 1.50
N HIS A 97 -5.88 11.49 1.00
CA HIS A 97 -7.00 11.02 1.82
C HIS A 97 -6.50 9.92 2.76
N TYR A 98 -6.54 10.16 4.07
CA TYR A 98 -6.11 9.19 5.07
C TYR A 98 -7.30 8.42 5.65
N ARG A 99 -7.22 7.09 5.62
CA ARG A 99 -8.16 6.19 6.31
C ARG A 99 -7.37 5.14 7.10
N GLY A 100 -7.45 5.20 8.41
CA GLY A 100 -6.89 4.21 9.32
C GLY A 100 -7.99 3.45 10.07
N ILE A 101 -7.60 2.50 10.91
CA ILE A 101 -8.56 1.77 11.76
C ILE A 101 -9.07 2.73 12.85
N GLY A 102 -10.33 3.16 12.73
CA GLY A 102 -10.95 4.12 13.64
C GLY A 102 -10.41 5.55 13.54
N ARG A 103 -9.66 5.87 12.48
CA ARG A 103 -9.03 7.19 12.27
C ARG A 103 -9.24 7.63 10.82
N SER A 104 -9.47 8.91 10.58
CA SER A 104 -9.58 9.45 9.23
C SER A 104 -9.22 10.93 9.20
N ALA A 105 -8.70 11.38 8.06
CA ALA A 105 -8.51 12.79 7.75
C ALA A 105 -8.55 12.98 6.23
N ASP A 106 -9.02 14.13 5.78
CA ASP A 106 -9.06 14.54 4.38
C ASP A 106 -8.23 15.83 4.20
N PRO A 107 -7.64 16.05 3.01
CA PRO A 107 -6.85 17.24 2.69
C PRO A 107 -7.61 18.57 2.88
#